data_AF-A0A0E3U820-F1
#
_entry.id   AF-A0A0E3U820-F1
#
_cell.length_a   1.000
_cell.length_b   1.000
_cell.length_c   1.000
_cell.angle_alpha   90.00
_cell.angle_beta   90.00
_cell.angle_gamma   90.00
#
_symmetry.space_group_name_H-M   'P 1'
#
loop_
_entity.id
_entity.type
_entity.pdbx_description
1 polymer ?
#
loop_
_entity_poly.entity_id
_entity_poly.type
_entity_poly.pdbx_seq_one_letter_code
_entity_poly.pdbx_strand_id
1 'polypeptide(L)' 'MLTLSAPAITAALQSIAEKSPNQPPDAVIDALLARELIHRVGTHFEPTEFGRSYFRRAYSLRPTW' A
#
# COMPACT_ATOMS: atom_id res chain seq x y z
N MET A 1 1.63 -13.34 13.49
CA MET A 1 0.96 -12.20 12.83
C MET A 1 1.94 -11.06 12.68
N LEU A 2 2.22 -10.59 11.46
CA LEU A 2 3.05 -9.40 11.27
C LEU A 2 2.26 -8.17 11.72
N THR A 3 2.65 -7.60 12.86
CA THR A 3 2.17 -6.28 13.30
C THR A 3 2.92 -5.22 12.50
N LEU A 4 2.44 -4.95 11.29
CA LEU A 4 2.96 -3.83 10.51
C LEU A 4 2.64 -2.53 11.22
N SER A 5 3.66 -1.70 11.42
CA SER A 5 3.49 -0.35 11.93
C SER A 5 2.81 0.51 10.86
N ALA A 6 2.05 1.51 11.29
CA ALA A 6 1.43 2.50 10.39
C ALA A 6 2.42 3.06 9.34
N PRO A 7 3.67 3.47 9.68
CA PRO A 7 4.63 3.95 8.68
C PRO A 7 5.04 2.88 7.65
N ALA A 8 5.12 1.60 8.05
CA ALA A 8 5.45 0.52 7.12
C ALA A 8 4.30 0.26 6.12
N ILE A 9 3.05 0.30 6.59
CA ILE A 9 1.86 0.20 5.75
C ILE A 9 1.84 1.34 4.74
N THR A 10 2.08 2.58 5.19
CA THR A 10 2.07 3.74 4.30
C THR A 10 3.21 3.76 3.31
N ALA A 11 4.43 3.38 3.70
CA ALA A 11 5.56 3.32 2.77
C ALA A 11 5.35 2.24 1.70
N ALA A 12 4.78 1.10 2.09
CA ALA A 12 4.43 0.04 1.14
C ALA A 12 3.30 0.47 0.21
N LEU A 13 2.26 1.13 0.74
CA LEU A 13 1.22 1.75 -0.06
C LEU A 13 1.82 2.77 -1.02
N GLN A 14 2.75 3.63 -0.59
CA GLN A 14 3.43 4.60 -1.45
C GLN A 14 4.24 3.92 -2.55
N SER A 15 4.98 2.86 -2.25
CA SER A 15 5.82 2.19 -3.24
C SER A 15 4.97 1.51 -4.34
N ILE A 16 3.90 0.80 -3.94
CA ILE A 16 2.87 0.31 -4.85
C ILE A 16 2.26 1.50 -5.59
N ALA A 17 2.04 2.58 -4.83
CA ALA A 17 1.54 3.84 -5.30
C ALA A 17 2.58 4.69 -6.08
N GLU A 18 3.73 4.20 -6.48
CA GLU A 18 4.62 4.95 -7.37
C GLU A 18 5.13 4.05 -8.49
N LYS A 19 4.62 2.80 -8.53
CA LYS A 19 5.21 1.70 -9.30
C LYS A 19 6.72 1.66 -9.07
N SER A 20 7.12 1.90 -7.82
CA SER A 20 8.52 2.06 -7.46
C SER A 20 9.23 0.72 -7.69
N PRO A 21 10.48 0.73 -8.20
CA PRO A 21 11.23 -0.50 -8.45
C PRO A 21 11.52 -1.28 -7.16
N ASN A 22 11.50 -0.62 -6.00
CA ASN A 22 11.56 -1.26 -4.68
C ASN A 22 10.17 -1.68 -4.23
N GLN A 23 9.66 -2.78 -4.80
CA GLN A 23 8.44 -3.39 -4.30
C GLN A 23 8.60 -3.80 -2.83
N PRO A 24 7.56 -3.61 -2.00
CA PRO A 24 7.59 -4.07 -0.63
C PRO A 24 7.71 -5.60 -0.57
N PRO A 25 8.28 -6.16 0.51
CA PRO A 25 8.40 -7.61 0.67
C PRO A 25 7.05 -8.32 0.58
N ASP A 26 7.01 -9.57 0.09
CA ASP A 26 5.77 -10.33 -0.09
C ASP A 26 4.92 -10.41 1.18
N ALA A 27 5.54 -10.56 2.35
CA ALA A 27 4.83 -10.61 3.62
C ALA A 27 4.10 -9.29 3.98
N VAL A 28 4.58 -8.16 3.45
CA VAL A 28 3.92 -6.86 3.55
C VAL A 28 2.76 -6.77 2.55
N ILE A 29 2.95 -7.28 1.33
CA ILE A 29 1.90 -7.37 0.30
C ILE A 29 0.73 -8.21 0.80
N ASP A 30 0.99 -9.40 1.34
CA ASP A 30 -0.04 -10.29 1.91
C ASP A 30 -0.79 -9.61 3.05
N ALA A 31 -0.08 -8.87 3.90
CA ALA A 31 -0.67 -8.15 5.02
C ALA A 31 -1.49 -6.92 4.60
N LEU A 32 -1.19 -6.32 3.44
CA LEU A 32 -1.97 -5.25 2.81
C LEU A 32 -3.22 -5.82 2.11
N LEU A 33 -3.08 -6.95 1.40
CA LEU A 33 -4.18 -7.69 0.78
C LEU A 33 -5.18 -8.18 1.83
N ALA A 34 -4.69 -8.76 2.93
CA ALA A 34 -5.52 -9.23 4.04
C ALA A 34 -6.28 -8.10 4.76
N ARG A 35 -5.85 -6.85 4.58
CA ARG A 35 -6.51 -5.64 5.10
C ARG A 35 -7.30 -4.89 4.03
N GLU A 36 -7.43 -5.45 2.84
CA GLU A 36 -8.12 -4.86 1.69
C GLU A 36 -7.61 -3.44 1.33
N LEU A 37 -6.36 -3.14 1.66
CA LEU A 37 -5.73 -1.85 1.38
C LEU A 37 -5.22 -1.78 -0.06
N ILE A 38 -4.89 -2.92 -0.64
CA ILE A 38 -4.48 -3.07 -2.04
C ILE A 38 -5.26 -4.21 -2.67
N HIS A 39 -5.33 -4.21 -4.00
CA HIS A 39 -5.86 -5.30 -4.80
C HIS A 39 -4.92 -5.57 -5.98
N ARG A 40 -4.98 -6.81 -6.50
CA ARG A 40 -4.21 -7.20 -7.67
C ARG A 40 -4.99 -6.88 -8.94
N VAL A 41 -4.36 -6.14 -9.85
CA VAL A 41 -4.89 -5.82 -11.18
C VAL A 41 -3.93 -6.42 -12.21
N GLY A 42 -4.22 -7.63 -12.66
CA GLY A 42 -3.34 -8.37 -13.57
C GLY A 42 -1.98 -8.70 -12.94
N THR A 43 -0.92 -8.08 -13.46
CA THR A 43 0.47 -8.31 -13.01
C THR A 43 0.95 -7.30 -11.96
N HIS A 44 0.16 -6.26 -11.66
CA HIS A 44 0.54 -5.23 -10.68
C HIS A 44 -0.49 -5.12 -9.55
N PHE A 45 -0.10 -4.41 -8.50
CA PHE A 45 -0.97 -4.09 -7.36
C PHE A 45 -1.39 -2.63 -7.44
N GLU A 46 -2.61 -2.34 -7.03
CA GLU A 46 -3.12 -0.99 -6.91
C GLU A 46 -3.74 -0.78 -5.52
N PRO A 47 -3.66 0.42 -4.93
CA PRO A 47 -4.38 0.77 -3.72
C PRO A 47 -5.89 0.83 -3.97
N THR A 48 -6.67 0.20 -3.10
CA THR A 48 -8.13 0.32 -3.08
C THR A 48 -8.55 1.72 -2.63
N GLU A 49 -9.84 2.07 -2.75
CA GLU A 49 -10.36 3.33 -2.18
C GLU A 49 -10.09 3.45 -0.66
N PHE A 50 -10.13 2.32 0.04
CA PHE A 50 -9.80 2.25 1.46
C PHE A 50 -8.30 2.47 1.70
N GLY A 51 -7.43 1.84 0.91
CA GLY A 51 -5.98 2.07 0.94
C GLY A 51 -5.60 3.53 0.64
N ARG A 52 -6.26 4.15 -0.35
CA ARG A 52 -6.07 5.57 -0.69
C ARG A 52 -6.50 6.49 0.45
N SER A 53 -7.62 6.18 1.10
CA SER A 53 -8.11 6.94 2.25
C SER A 53 -7.21 6.78 3.48
N TYR A 54 -6.70 5.57 3.73
CA TYR A 54 -5.71 5.28 4.77
C TYR A 54 -4.43 6.08 4.53
N PHE A 55 -3.92 6.07 3.30
CA PHE A 55 -2.73 6.83 2.91
C PHE A 55 -2.94 8.34 3.07
N ARG A 56 -4.06 8.89 2.57
CA ARG A 56 -4.41 10.31 2.69
C ARG A 56 -4.56 10.78 4.14
N ARG A 57 -5.01 9.90 5.03
CA ARG A 57 -5.08 10.20 6.47
C ARG A 57 -3.70 10.27 7.11
N ALA A 58 -2.77 9.44 6.64
CA ALA A 58 -1.41 9.40 7.16
C ALA A 58 -0.48 10.46 6.55
N TYR A 59 -0.72 10.87 5.29
CA TYR A 59 0.03 11.90 4.57
C TYR A 59 -0.91 12.92 3.94
N SER A 60 -0.69 14.21 4.22
CA SER A 60 -1.35 15.33 3.52
C SER A 60 -0.90 15.47 2.06
N LEU A 61 0.21 14.81 1.69
CA LEU A 61 0.73 14.77 0.32
C LEU A 61 -0.07 13.75 -0.48
N ARG A 62 -0.78 14.23 -1.50
CA ARG A 62 -1.46 13.37 -2.46
C ARG A 62 -0.40 12.73 -3.35
N PRO A 63 -0.28 11.40 -3.39
CA PRO A 63 0.49 10.77 -4.45
C PRO A 63 -0.26 11.04 -5.77
N THR A 64 0.46 11.16 -6.90
CA THR A 64 -0.07 11.64 -8.19
C THR A 64 -0.88 10.59 -8.98
N TRP A 65 -1.70 9.81 -8.27
CA TRP A 65 -2.52 8.69 -8.78
C TRP A 65 -3.67 9.18 -9.64
#